data_AF-A0A2M7RW50-F1
#
_entry.id   AF-A0A2M7RW50-F1
#
_cell.length_a   1.000
_cell.length_b   1.000
_cell.length_c   1.000
_cell.angle_alpha   90.00
_cell.angle_beta   90.00
_cell.angle_gamma   90.00
#
_symmetry.space_group_name_H-M   'P 1'
#
loop_
_entity.id
_entity.type
_entity.pdbx_description
1 polymer ?
#
loop_
_entity_poly.entity_id
_entity_poly.type
_entity_poly.pdbx_seq_one_letter_code
_entity_poly.pdbx_strand_id
1 'polypeptide(L)' 'MISILIPIYNFDVCAFVNKLHTQATKASIPFEIILMDDASIAINKEKNSSLKSLPCLKYIQLETNVG' A
#
# COMPACT_ATOMS: atom_id res chain seq x y z
N MET A 1 8.11 11.07 12.49
CA MET A 1 7.35 9.90 12.01
C MET A 1 6.70 10.30 10.69
N ILE A 2 6.83 9.49 9.64
CA ILE A 2 6.26 9.77 8.30
C ILE A 2 5.05 8.86 8.09
N SER A 3 3.91 9.43 7.69
CA SER A 3 2.72 8.68 7.28
C SER A 3 2.53 8.85 5.78
N ILE A 4 2.46 7.74 5.04
CA ILE A 4 2.41 7.74 3.58
C ILE A 4 1.12 7.08 3.13
N LEU A 5 0.17 7.90 2.64
CA LEU A 5 -1.06 7.43 2.02
C LEU A 5 -0.85 7.22 0.52
N ILE A 6 -1.17 6.04 0.02
CA ILE A 6 -1.09 5.68 -1.40
C ILE A 6 -2.49 5.22 -1.85
N PRO A 7 -3.23 6.08 -2.59
CA PRO A 7 -4.44 5.65 -3.26
C PRO A 7 -4.09 4.74 -4.45
N ILE A 8 -4.88 3.70 -4.66
CA ILE A 8 -4.64 2.68 -5.68
C ILE A 8 -5.92 2.44 -6.46
N TYR A 9 -5.84 2.51 -7.79
CA TYR A 9 -6.90 2.08 -8.67
C TYR A 9 -6.31 1.28 -9.84
N ASN A 10 -6.71 0.00 -9.96
CA ASN A 10 -6.32 -0.92 -11.05
C ASN A 10 -4.80 -0.98 -11.33
N PHE A 11 -3.97 -0.81 -10.30
CA PHE A 11 -2.51 -0.78 -10.43
C PHE A 11 -1.81 -1.72 -9.44
N ASP A 12 -0.69 -2.31 -9.85
CA ASP A 12 0.16 -3.14 -8.99
C ASP A 12 1.21 -2.27 -8.30
N VAL A 13 1.05 -2.05 -7.00
CA VAL A 13 1.96 -1.20 -6.21
C VAL A 13 3.06 -1.99 -5.49
N CYS A 14 3.14 -3.32 -5.68
CA CYS A 14 4.03 -4.17 -4.89
C CYS A 14 5.49 -3.73 -4.96
N ALA A 15 6.00 -3.46 -6.17
CA ALA A 15 7.38 -3.05 -6.35
C ALA A 15 7.68 -1.68 -5.72
N PHE A 16 6.72 -0.75 -5.81
CA PHE A 16 6.85 0.59 -5.24
C PHE A 16 6.90 0.56 -3.72
N VAL A 17 5.92 -0.12 -3.11
CA VAL A 17 5.78 -0.22 -1.66
C VAL A 17 6.97 -0.93 -1.03
N ASN A 18 7.47 -2.03 -1.64
CA ASN A 18 8.64 -2.73 -1.14
C ASN A 18 9.91 -1.86 -1.14
N LYS A 19 10.13 -1.07 -2.21
CA LYS A 19 11.26 -0.13 -2.28
C LYS A 19 11.13 0.96 -1.22
N LEU A 20 9.93 1.51 -1.05
CA LEU A 20 9.66 2.57 -0.08
C LEU A 20 9.87 2.08 1.36
N HIS A 21 9.30 0.92 1.70
CA HIS A 21 9.50 0.26 2.99
C HIS A 21 10.99 0.02 3.25
N THR A 22 11.73 -0.53 2.28
CA THR A 22 13.17 -0.77 2.41
C THR A 22 13.96 0.51 2.69
N GLN A 23 13.64 1.60 1.99
CA GLN A 23 14.31 2.90 2.20
C GLN A 23 14.00 3.45 3.60
N ALA A 24 12.75 3.42 4.02
CA ALA A 24 12.34 3.94 5.32
C ALA A 24 12.93 3.11 6.48
N THR A 25 12.97 1.77 6.35
CA THR A 25 13.65 0.88 7.31
C THR A 25 15.14 1.19 7.38
N LYS A 26 15.83 1.34 6.25
CA LYS A 26 17.26 1.64 6.20
C LYS A 26 17.60 3.01 6.79
N ALA A 27 16.70 3.98 6.64
CA ALA A 27 16.86 5.31 7.21
C ALA A 27 16.57 5.35 8.73
N SER A 28 16.10 4.24 9.33
CA SER A 28 15.67 4.16 10.73
C SER A 28 14.64 5.22 11.13
N ILE A 29 13.78 5.60 10.19
CA ILE A 29 12.72 6.57 10.42
C ILE A 29 11.48 5.81 10.91
N PRO A 30 10.76 6.28 11.94
CA PRO A 30 9.43 5.73 12.25
C PRO A 30 8.45 6.07 11.12
N PHE A 31 7.83 5.07 10.51
CA PHE A 31 6.90 5.27 9.40
C PHE A 31 5.65 4.39 9.47
N GLU A 32 4.61 4.81 8.75
CA GLU A 32 3.48 3.96 8.37
C GLU A 32 3.14 4.16 6.89
N ILE A 33 2.74 3.08 6.22
CA ILE A 33 2.26 3.09 4.84
C ILE A 33 0.79 2.67 4.87
N ILE A 34 -0.09 3.53 4.34
CA ILE A 34 -1.52 3.27 4.24
C ILE A 34 -1.84 3.13 2.75
N LEU A 35 -2.18 1.92 2.33
CA LEU A 35 -2.65 1.63 0.99
C LEU A 35 -4.17 1.70 0.99
N MET A 36 -4.73 2.53 0.12
CA MET A 36 -6.19 2.69 -0.01
C MET A 36 -6.60 2.29 -1.42
N ASP A 37 -7.15 1.09 -1.56
CA ASP A 37 -7.65 0.56 -2.83
C ASP A 37 -9.05 1.07 -3.13
N ASP A 38 -9.18 1.85 -4.20
CA ASP A 38 -10.40 2.52 -4.62
C ASP A 38 -11.27 1.63 -5.51
N ALA A 39 -11.65 0.48 -4.96
CA ALA A 39 -12.44 -0.56 -5.62
C ALA A 39 -11.81 -1.11 -6.92
N SER A 40 -10.51 -1.45 -6.89
CA SER A 40 -9.83 -2.07 -8.03
C SER A 40 -10.44 -3.43 -8.44
N ILE A 41 -10.11 -3.88 -9.65
CA ILE A 41 -10.45 -5.23 -10.11
C ILE A 41 -9.73 -6.32 -9.29
N ALA A 42 -10.32 -7.53 -9.26
CA ALA A 42 -9.87 -8.64 -8.43
C ALA A 42 -8.37 -8.98 -8.61
N ILE A 43 -7.87 -8.98 -9.84
CA ILE A 43 -6.46 -9.31 -10.13
C ILE A 43 -5.48 -8.33 -9.47
N ASN A 44 -5.80 -7.04 -9.42
CA ASN A 44 -4.97 -6.05 -8.75
C ASN A 44 -5.12 -6.15 -7.22
N LYS A 45 -6.33 -6.41 -6.72
CA LYS A 45 -6.59 -6.65 -5.29
C LYS A 45 -5.80 -7.85 -4.76
N GLU A 46 -5.77 -8.95 -5.48
CA GLU A 46 -5.04 -10.16 -5.08
C GLU A 46 -3.52 -9.90 -5.01
N LYS A 47 -2.96 -9.28 -6.05
CA LYS A 47 -1.53 -8.90 -6.07
C LYS A 47 -1.17 -8.00 -4.89
N ASN A 48 -1.90 -6.91 -4.72
CA ASN A 48 -1.62 -5.92 -3.68
C ASN A 48 -1.93 -6.45 -2.27
N SER A 49 -2.81 -7.44 -2.13
CA SER A 49 -3.11 -8.07 -0.83
C SER A 49 -1.90 -8.79 -0.22
N SER A 50 -0.93 -9.21 -1.03
CA SER A 50 0.35 -9.76 -0.53
C SER A 50 1.09 -8.80 0.40
N LEU A 51 0.90 -7.48 0.20
CA LEU A 51 1.55 -6.43 0.98
C LEU A 51 1.01 -6.33 2.41
N LYS A 52 -0.17 -6.89 2.71
CA LYS A 52 -0.75 -6.93 4.08
C LYS A 52 0.18 -7.60 5.10
N SER A 53 1.12 -8.43 4.63
CA SER A 53 2.10 -9.12 5.46
C SER A 53 3.29 -8.25 5.89
N LEU A 54 3.50 -7.09 5.25
CA LEU A 54 4.60 -6.19 5.58
C LEU A 54 4.33 -5.43 6.89
N PRO A 55 5.35 -5.28 7.75
CA PRO A 55 5.21 -4.47 8.96
C PRO A 55 5.03 -2.99 8.60
N CYS A 56 4.47 -2.22 9.53
CA CYS A 56 4.23 -0.78 9.34
C CYS A 56 3.34 -0.44 8.14
N LEU A 57 2.54 -1.40 7.66
CA LEU A 57 1.63 -1.23 6.53
C LEU A 57 0.17 -1.51 6.93
N LYS A 58 -0.75 -0.68 6.44
CA LYS A 58 -2.20 -0.89 6.50
C LYS A 58 -2.77 -0.93 5.10
N TYR A 59 -3.67 -1.86 4.84
CA TYR A 59 -4.35 -2.00 3.55
C TYR A 59 -5.85 -1.85 3.74
N ILE A 60 -6.42 -0.81 3.16
CA ILE A 60 -7.83 -0.45 3.22
C ILE A 60 -8.42 -0.65 1.82
N GLN A 61 -9.57 -1.30 1.73
CA GLN A 61 -10.28 -1.54 0.48
C GLN A 61 -11.63 -0.85 0.54
N LEU A 62 -11.93 -0.02 -0.45
CA LEU A 62 -13.23 0.59 -0.62
C LEU A 62 -14.14 -0.33 -1.43
N GLU A 63 -15.41 -0.37 -1.06
CA GLU A 63 -16.44 -1.17 -1.73
C GLU A 63 -16.87 -0.53 -3.07
N THR A 64 -16.78 0.79 -3.16
CA THR A 64 -17.14 1.58 -4.34
C THR A 64 -15.98 2.51 -4.68
N ASN A 65 -15.81 2.79 -5.98
CA ASN A 65 -14.83 3.76 -6.46
C ASN A 65 -15.33 5.17 -6.12
N VAL A 66 -14.51 5.98 -5.45
CA VAL A 66 -14.87 7.32 -4.97
C VAL A 66 -14.10 8.46 -5.64
N GLY A 67 -13.13 8.20 -6.52
CA GLY A 67 -12.45 9.26 -7.29
C GLY A 67 -11.38 8.81 -8.27
#